data_AF-A0A427Y8N8-F1
#
_entry.id   AF-A0A427Y8N8-F1
#
_cell.length_a   1.000
_cell.length_b   1.000
_cell.length_c   1.000
_cell.angle_alpha   90.00
_cell.angle_beta   90.00
_cell.angle_gamma   90.00
#
_symmetry.space_group_name_H-M   'P 1'
#
loop_
_entity.id
_entity.type
_entity.pdbx_description
1 polymer ?
#
loop_
_entity_poly.entity_id
_entity_poly.type
_entity_poly.pdbx_seq_one_letter_code
_entity_poly.pdbx_strand_id
1 'polypeptide(L)'
;MYRFNSLVYLLLALTPVRATGDPVPNTVVVRRATPSQTFCCPPQDQAGFPLGPGSVFPFCSYPAFAGEDPNDFFCTYSPTTGALVQDHDAGFCPPTAVICVPSRKRNSSLGELLDKRPAGKIRVESMDQALLDKRAIWAKKRQEVGAGEPHKV
;
A
#
# COMPACT_ATOMS: atom_id res chain seq x y z
N MET A 1 -72.49 -34.28 25.18
CA MET A 1 -72.34 -32.96 24.53
C MET A 1 -71.34 -33.10 23.39
N TYR A 2 -71.81 -33.15 22.14
CA TYR A 2 -70.99 -33.18 20.91
C TYR A 2 -71.27 -31.91 20.11
N ARG A 3 -70.25 -31.12 19.76
CA ARG A 3 -70.20 -30.20 18.59
C ARG A 3 -68.72 -30.05 18.18
N PHE A 4 -68.28 -30.65 17.08
CA PHE A 4 -68.30 -30.13 15.69
C PHE A 4 -67.49 -28.83 15.52
N ASN A 5 -66.33 -28.94 14.84
CA ASN A 5 -65.73 -27.98 13.89
C ASN A 5 -64.24 -28.35 13.72
N SER A 6 -63.64 -28.47 12.56
CA SER A 6 -64.10 -28.39 11.18
C SER A 6 -62.96 -29.00 10.35
N LEU A 7 -63.25 -30.05 9.60
CA LEU A 7 -62.40 -30.52 8.51
C LEU A 7 -62.36 -29.44 7.43
N VAL A 8 -61.17 -28.94 7.12
CA VAL A 8 -60.84 -28.21 5.89
C VAL A 8 -59.54 -28.88 5.40
N TYR A 9 -59.60 -29.98 4.64
CA TYR A 9 -59.52 -29.98 3.17
C TYR A 9 -58.65 -28.82 2.67
N LEU A 10 -57.49 -28.99 2.04
CA LEU A 10 -57.34 -29.61 0.73
C LEU A 10 -55.86 -29.56 0.32
N LEU A 11 -55.44 -30.62 -0.38
CA LEU A 11 -54.22 -30.82 -1.17
C LEU A 11 -53.87 -29.69 -2.18
N LEU A 12 -52.62 -29.77 -2.70
CA LEU A 12 -52.03 -29.18 -3.93
C LEU A 12 -51.19 -27.91 -3.68
N ALA A 13 -49.96 -27.74 -4.20
CA ALA A 13 -49.39 -28.29 -5.41
C ALA A 13 -47.85 -28.41 -5.33
N LEU A 14 -47.31 -29.54 -5.81
CA LEU A 14 -45.93 -29.64 -6.25
C LEU A 14 -45.80 -28.83 -7.55
N THR A 15 -45.08 -27.71 -7.51
CA THR A 15 -44.74 -26.95 -8.71
C THR A 15 -43.56 -27.63 -9.41
N PRO A 16 -43.66 -27.98 -10.70
CA PRO A 16 -42.48 -28.37 -11.46
C PRO A 16 -41.63 -27.12 -11.70
N VAL A 17 -40.41 -27.10 -11.13
CA VAL A 17 -39.39 -26.11 -11.48
C VAL A 17 -39.01 -26.34 -12.93
N ARG A 18 -39.42 -25.42 -13.80
CA ARG A 18 -39.04 -25.36 -15.20
C ARG A 18 -37.63 -24.77 -15.26
N ALA A 19 -36.63 -25.62 -15.52
CA ALA A 19 -35.27 -25.17 -15.79
C ALA A 19 -35.27 -24.46 -17.16
N THR A 20 -35.35 -23.13 -17.14
CA THR A 20 -34.99 -22.30 -18.29
C THR A 20 -33.47 -22.30 -18.36
N GLY A 21 -32.91 -22.92 -19.39
CA GLY A 21 -31.51 -22.74 -19.74
C GLY A 21 -31.34 -21.30 -20.23
N ASP A 22 -30.90 -20.42 -19.34
CA ASP A 22 -30.56 -19.05 -19.69
C ASP A 22 -29.28 -19.05 -20.54
N PRO A 23 -29.25 -18.33 -21.68
CA PRO A 23 -28.02 -18.15 -22.44
C PRO A 23 -27.05 -17.33 -21.59
N VAL A 24 -25.98 -17.96 -21.11
CA VAL A 24 -24.87 -17.28 -20.44
C VAL A 24 -24.28 -16.28 -21.44
N PRO A 25 -24.38 -14.96 -21.22
CA PRO A 25 -23.68 -14.02 -22.07
C PRO A 25 -22.19 -14.20 -21.81
N ASN A 26 -21.45 -14.66 -22.83
CA ASN A 26 -19.99 -14.72 -22.87
C ASN A 26 -19.43 -13.28 -22.86
N THR A 27 -19.57 -12.62 -21.72
CA THR A 27 -18.89 -11.35 -21.44
C THR A 27 -17.49 -11.72 -20.99
N VAL A 28 -16.53 -11.54 -21.89
CA VAL A 28 -15.11 -11.54 -21.53
C VAL A 28 -14.91 -10.32 -20.64
N VAL A 29 -15.04 -10.51 -19.33
CA VAL A 29 -14.72 -9.48 -18.35
C VAL A 29 -13.21 -9.32 -18.40
N VAL A 30 -12.74 -8.32 -19.14
CA VAL A 30 -11.37 -7.83 -19.01
C VAL A 30 -11.26 -7.25 -17.60
N ARG A 31 -10.89 -8.10 -16.63
CA ARG A 31 -10.58 -7.66 -15.27
C ARG A 31 -9.36 -6.77 -15.40
N ARG A 32 -9.59 -5.46 -15.41
CA ARG A 32 -8.55 -4.47 -15.16
C ARG A 32 -7.93 -4.91 -13.84
N ALA A 33 -6.64 -5.26 -13.86
CA ALA A 33 -5.93 -5.63 -12.64
C ALA A 33 -6.05 -4.44 -11.67
N THR A 34 -6.98 -4.54 -10.73
CA THR A 34 -7.07 -3.61 -9.62
C THR A 34 -5.72 -3.68 -8.92
N PRO A 35 -5.11 -2.53 -8.58
CA PRO A 35 -3.89 -2.55 -7.80
C PRO A 35 -4.16 -3.41 -6.57
N SER A 36 -3.43 -4.52 -6.45
CA SER A 36 -3.49 -5.37 -5.27
C SER A 36 -3.02 -4.50 -4.12
N GLN A 37 -3.95 -3.99 -3.31
CA GLN A 37 -3.60 -3.22 -2.13
C GLN A 37 -2.92 -4.20 -1.17
N THR A 38 -1.67 -3.92 -0.82
CA THR A 38 -0.96 -4.69 0.19
C THR A 38 -1.37 -4.14 1.55
N PHE A 39 -1.84 -5.00 2.44
CA PHE A 39 -2.17 -4.64 3.82
C PHE A 39 -1.03 -5.00 4.76
N CYS A 40 -0.89 -4.23 5.83
CA CYS A 40 0.07 -4.44 6.90
C CYS A 40 -0.61 -4.24 8.25
N CYS A 41 0.04 -4.77 9.29
CA CYS A 41 -0.38 -4.53 10.65
C CYS A 41 -0.43 -3.04 10.98
N PRO A 42 -1.50 -2.56 11.65
CA PRO A 42 -1.49 -1.25 12.29
C PRO A 42 -0.28 -1.10 13.22
N PRO A 43 0.32 0.10 13.31
CA PRO A 43 1.53 0.31 14.12
C PRO A 43 1.29 0.13 15.62
N GLN A 44 0.05 0.31 16.07
CA GLN A 44 -0.42 0.12 17.44
C GLN A 44 -1.87 -0.36 17.43
N ASP A 45 -2.30 -0.99 18.52
CA ASP A 45 -3.71 -1.30 18.78
C ASP A 45 -4.48 -0.03 19.22
N GLN A 46 -5.74 -0.21 19.62
CA GLN A 46 -6.58 0.88 20.12
C GLN A 46 -6.27 1.28 21.57
N ALA A 47 -5.60 0.44 22.37
CA ALA A 47 -5.12 0.83 23.69
C ALA A 47 -3.78 1.59 23.64
N GLY A 48 -3.08 1.59 22.51
CA GLY A 48 -1.82 2.31 22.27
C GLY A 48 -0.57 1.46 22.43
N PHE A 49 -0.71 0.14 22.55
CA PHE A 49 0.40 -0.81 22.55
C PHE A 49 1.00 -0.96 21.15
N PRO A 50 2.33 -0.87 21.02
CA PRO A 50 2.99 -0.96 19.73
C PRO A 50 3.02 -2.40 19.20
N LEU A 51 3.20 -2.52 17.89
CA LEU A 51 3.38 -3.82 17.25
C LEU A 51 4.59 -4.58 17.83
N GLY A 52 4.33 -5.80 18.31
CA GLY A 52 5.30 -6.67 18.93
C GLY A 52 6.26 -7.35 17.93
N PRO A 53 7.41 -7.85 18.42
CA PRO A 53 8.34 -8.62 17.60
C PRO A 53 7.66 -9.88 17.06
N GLY A 54 7.96 -10.24 15.81
CA GLY A 54 7.36 -11.41 15.15
C GLY A 54 5.97 -11.18 14.57
N SER A 55 5.41 -9.98 14.69
CA SER A 55 4.19 -9.61 13.99
C SER A 55 4.37 -9.68 12.47
N VAL A 56 3.58 -10.52 11.82
CA VAL A 56 3.60 -10.76 10.38
C VAL A 56 2.17 -10.83 9.88
N PHE A 57 1.78 -9.85 9.07
CA PHE A 57 0.45 -9.81 8.46
C PHE A 57 0.12 -11.16 7.78
N PRO A 58 -1.07 -11.75 8.02
CA PRO A 58 -2.27 -11.15 8.65
C PRO A 58 -2.30 -11.14 10.17
N PHE A 59 -1.30 -11.72 10.85
CA PHE A 59 -1.22 -11.83 12.30
C PHE A 59 -0.42 -10.65 12.90
N CYS A 60 -1.06 -9.85 13.74
CA CYS A 60 -0.49 -8.64 14.31
C CYS A 60 -0.54 -8.74 15.83
N SER A 61 0.62 -8.91 16.46
CA SER A 61 0.73 -9.05 17.92
C SER A 61 1.00 -7.68 18.56
N TYR A 62 0.34 -7.40 19.67
CA TYR A 62 0.42 -6.13 20.41
C TYR A 62 0.69 -6.44 21.90
N PRO A 63 1.90 -6.90 22.26
CA PRO A 63 2.20 -7.28 23.63
C PRO A 63 2.08 -6.06 24.55
N ALA A 64 1.35 -6.22 25.65
CA ALA A 64 1.19 -5.20 26.66
C ALA A 64 2.46 -5.07 27.53
N PHE A 65 3.21 -6.17 27.67
CA PHE A 65 4.45 -6.24 28.43
C PHE A 65 5.62 -6.79 27.62
N ALA A 66 6.83 -6.40 28.00
CA ALA A 66 8.04 -6.93 27.37
C ALA A 66 8.24 -8.42 27.70
N GLY A 67 8.41 -9.24 26.66
CA GLY A 67 8.65 -10.69 26.80
C GLY A 67 7.40 -11.56 26.94
N GLU A 68 6.22 -10.97 26.71
CA GLU A 68 4.94 -11.66 26.65
C GLU A 68 4.83 -12.59 25.44
N ASP A 69 3.96 -13.62 25.50
CA ASP A 69 3.73 -14.51 24.37
C ASP A 69 3.04 -13.72 23.24
N PRO A 70 3.59 -13.72 22.01
CA PRO A 70 2.97 -13.00 20.90
C PRO A 70 1.54 -13.46 20.55
N ASN A 71 1.12 -14.64 21.02
CA ASN A 71 -0.21 -15.20 20.81
C ASN A 71 -1.22 -14.85 21.92
N ASP A 72 -0.85 -14.06 22.93
CA ASP A 72 -1.77 -13.65 24.00
C ASP A 72 -2.63 -12.45 23.58
N PHE A 73 -2.01 -11.43 22.97
CA PHE A 73 -2.66 -10.19 22.53
C PHE A 73 -2.38 -9.97 21.05
N PHE A 74 -3.35 -10.33 20.21
CA PHE A 74 -3.17 -10.24 18.76
C PHE A 74 -4.46 -10.03 17.97
N CYS A 75 -4.27 -9.51 16.77
CA CYS A 75 -5.33 -9.27 15.79
C CYS A 75 -5.02 -10.06 14.52
N THR A 76 -6.05 -10.70 13.95
CA THR A 76 -5.94 -11.35 12.66
C THR A 76 -6.81 -10.63 11.63
N TYR A 77 -6.24 -10.28 10.49
CA TYR A 77 -6.92 -9.54 9.43
C TYR A 77 -7.13 -10.35 8.16
N SER A 78 -8.08 -9.92 7.34
CA SER A 78 -8.31 -10.47 6.00
C SER A 78 -7.18 -10.04 5.06
N PRO A 79 -6.48 -10.97 4.40
CA PRO A 79 -5.39 -10.60 3.50
C PRO A 79 -5.85 -9.88 2.24
N THR A 80 -7.13 -9.99 1.88
CA THR A 80 -7.70 -9.40 0.67
C THR A 80 -8.43 -8.09 0.92
N THR A 81 -9.00 -7.90 2.11
CA THR A 81 -9.81 -6.69 2.42
C THR A 81 -9.21 -5.83 3.52
N GLY A 82 -8.26 -6.36 4.30
CA GLY A 82 -7.73 -5.72 5.50
C GLY A 82 -8.72 -5.68 6.66
N ALA A 83 -9.92 -6.23 6.54
CA ALA A 83 -10.90 -6.23 7.63
C ALA A 83 -10.48 -7.16 8.77
N LEU A 84 -10.78 -6.78 10.02
CA LEU A 84 -10.55 -7.62 11.19
C LEU A 84 -11.36 -8.93 11.08
N VAL A 85 -10.68 -10.06 11.27
CA VAL A 85 -11.25 -11.41 11.23
C VAL A 85 -11.37 -11.98 12.63
N GLN A 86 -10.33 -11.80 13.45
CA GLN A 86 -10.34 -12.21 14.85
C GLN A 86 -9.68 -11.15 15.71
N ASP A 87 -10.35 -10.87 16.83
CA ASP A 87 -9.88 -10.01 17.91
C ASP A 87 -9.52 -10.89 19.10
N HIS A 88 -8.23 -11.02 19.38
CA HIS A 88 -7.71 -11.65 20.60
C HIS A 88 -7.01 -10.61 21.46
N ASP A 89 -7.48 -9.36 21.41
CA ASP A 89 -6.90 -8.22 22.12
C ASP A 89 -7.97 -7.48 22.92
N ALA A 90 -8.89 -8.23 23.52
CA ALA A 90 -9.96 -7.72 24.38
C ALA A 90 -10.84 -6.59 23.77
N GLY A 91 -10.96 -6.51 22.44
CA GLY A 91 -11.72 -5.44 21.78
C GLY A 91 -10.87 -4.25 21.34
N PHE A 92 -9.56 -4.29 21.52
CA PHE A 92 -8.65 -3.20 21.16
C PHE A 92 -8.06 -3.34 19.75
N CYS A 93 -8.41 -4.39 19.01
CA CYS A 93 -7.99 -4.52 17.63
C CYS A 93 -8.59 -3.41 16.74
N PRO A 94 -7.78 -2.67 15.96
CA PRO A 94 -8.30 -1.81 14.92
C PRO A 94 -9.21 -2.59 13.97
N PRO A 95 -10.34 -2.03 13.51
CA PRO A 95 -11.28 -2.76 12.65
C PRO A 95 -10.72 -3.03 11.24
N THR A 96 -9.70 -2.27 10.84
CA THR A 96 -9.10 -2.35 9.51
C THR A 96 -7.58 -2.21 9.60
N ALA A 97 -6.88 -3.14 8.94
CA ALA A 97 -5.44 -3.08 8.70
C ALA A 97 -5.06 -1.87 7.84
N VAL A 98 -3.78 -1.46 7.91
CA VAL A 98 -3.30 -0.32 7.13
C VAL A 98 -2.90 -0.76 5.73
N ILE A 99 -3.16 0.07 4.72
CA ILE A 99 -2.60 -0.13 3.39
C ILE A 99 -1.13 0.26 3.45
N CYS A 100 -0.25 -0.66 3.10
CA CYS A 100 1.17 -0.39 2.99
C CYS A 100 1.59 -0.35 1.54
N VAL A 101 2.34 0.69 1.21
CA VAL A 101 3.04 0.76 -0.07
C VAL A 101 4.22 -0.21 0.06
N PRO A 102 4.35 -1.22 -0.80
CA PRO A 102 5.53 -2.07 -0.77
C PRO A 102 6.74 -1.16 -0.93
N SER A 103 7.55 -1.10 0.13
CA SER A 103 8.84 -0.43 0.07
C SER A 103 9.62 -1.16 -1.00
N ARG A 104 9.67 -0.60 -2.23
CA ARG A 104 10.65 -1.04 -3.21
C ARG A 104 11.96 -0.93 -2.45
N LYS A 105 12.60 -2.07 -2.18
CA LYS A 105 13.96 -2.14 -1.67
C LYS A 105 14.76 -1.15 -2.49
N ARG A 106 14.97 0.07 -1.98
CA ARG A 106 16.07 0.90 -2.44
C ARG A 106 17.25 0.09 -1.95
N ASN A 107 17.89 -0.59 -2.88
CA ASN A 107 19.08 -1.39 -2.68
C ASN A 107 19.91 -0.66 -1.62
N SER A 108 20.13 -1.28 -0.46
CA SER A 108 20.85 -0.67 0.66
C SER A 108 22.27 -0.24 0.28
N SER A 109 22.77 -0.71 -0.87
CA SER A 109 24.00 -0.22 -1.51
C SER A 109 23.91 1.22 -2.03
N LEU A 110 22.72 1.78 -2.28
CA LEU A 110 22.54 3.21 -2.58
C LEU A 110 22.42 4.04 -1.29
N GLY A 111 21.86 3.47 -0.22
CA GLY A 111 21.79 4.11 1.10
C GLY A 111 23.19 4.29 1.71
N GLU A 112 24.02 3.25 1.68
CA GLU A 112 25.38 3.33 2.21
C GLU A 112 26.32 4.21 1.36
N LEU A 113 26.07 4.30 0.04
CA LEU A 113 26.83 5.21 -0.83
C LEU A 113 26.39 6.68 -0.68
N LEU A 114 25.20 6.92 -0.14
CA LEU A 114 24.71 8.25 0.24
C LEU A 114 25.15 8.65 1.66
N ASP A 115 25.35 7.70 2.57
CA ASP A 115 25.83 7.94 3.94
C ASP A 115 27.37 8.12 4.02
N LYS A 116 28.11 7.67 3.00
CA LYS A 116 29.55 7.97 2.82
C LYS A 116 29.82 9.27 2.09
N ARG A 117 28.81 10.09 1.76
CA ARG A 117 29.11 11.47 1.35
C ARG A 117 29.63 12.21 2.59
N PRO A 118 30.87 12.73 2.58
CA PRO A 118 31.26 13.69 3.60
C PRO A 118 30.21 14.81 3.59
N ALA A 119 29.89 15.35 4.77
CA ALA A 119 29.02 16.51 4.96
C ALA A 119 29.61 17.74 4.25
N GLY A 120 29.58 17.73 2.92
CA GLY A 120 29.84 18.86 2.09
C GLY A 120 28.59 19.70 2.12
N LYS A 121 28.66 20.82 2.86
CA LYS A 121 27.81 22.01 2.70
C LYS A 121 27.19 22.02 1.31
N ILE A 122 25.90 21.73 1.19
CA ILE A 122 25.14 22.10 -0.01
C ILE A 122 25.01 23.62 0.09
N ARG A 123 26.04 24.32 -0.40
CA ARG A 123 26.01 25.76 -0.60
C ARG A 123 25.11 26.00 -1.81
N VAL A 124 23.83 26.27 -1.56
CA VAL A 124 22.83 26.68 -2.55
C VAL A 124 23.11 28.11 -3.03
N GLU A 125 24.36 28.43 -3.42
CA GLU A 125 24.74 29.77 -3.91
C GLU A 125 25.46 29.76 -5.27
N SER A 126 25.60 28.63 -5.96
CA SER A 126 26.58 28.60 -7.06
C SER A 126 26.14 27.87 -8.33
N MET A 127 24.84 27.69 -8.57
CA MET A 127 24.42 27.28 -9.91
C MET A 127 24.41 28.48 -10.87
N ASP A 128 23.95 29.63 -10.40
CA ASP A 128 24.00 30.90 -11.15
C ASP A 128 25.44 31.40 -11.32
N GLN A 129 26.26 31.30 -10.27
CA GLN A 129 27.67 31.70 -10.34
C GLN A 129 28.45 30.82 -11.33
N ALA A 130 28.23 29.51 -11.33
CA ALA A 130 28.85 28.61 -12.29
C ALA A 130 28.38 28.87 -13.74
N LEU A 131 27.14 29.33 -13.93
CA LEU A 131 26.64 29.72 -15.25
C LEU A 131 27.25 31.05 -15.72
N LEU A 132 27.42 32.01 -14.82
CA LEU A 132 28.09 33.29 -15.09
C LEU A 132 29.58 33.08 -15.40
N ASP A 133 30.27 32.24 -14.65
CA ASP A 133 31.68 31.90 -14.89
C ASP A 133 31.85 31.19 -16.24
N LYS A 134 30.95 30.25 -16.57
CA LYS A 134 30.95 29.62 -17.90
C LYS A 134 30.71 30.64 -19.02
N ARG A 135 29.81 31.60 -18.85
CA ARG A 135 29.59 32.68 -19.82
C ARG A 135 30.83 33.56 -19.96
N ALA A 136 31.53 33.88 -18.88
CA ALA A 136 32.77 34.66 -18.90
C ALA A 136 33.90 33.92 -19.65
N ILE A 137 34.05 32.62 -19.43
CA ILE A 137 35.03 31.78 -20.13
C ILE A 137 34.73 31.72 -21.64
N TRP A 138 33.45 31.54 -22.01
CA TRP A 138 33.03 31.55 -23.42
C TRP A 138 33.24 32.91 -24.09
N ALA A 139 32.99 34.02 -23.38
CA ALA A 139 33.23 35.36 -23.88
C ALA A 139 34.73 35.60 -24.14
N LYS A 140 35.60 35.19 -23.21
CA LYS A 140 37.06 35.28 -23.39
C LYS A 140 37.54 34.44 -24.57
N LYS A 141 37.06 33.20 -24.69
CA LYS A 141 37.43 32.32 -25.81
C LYS A 141 36.95 32.86 -27.16
N ARG A 142 35.82 33.57 -27.22
CA ARG A 142 35.36 34.26 -28.44
C ARG A 142 36.30 35.40 -28.86
N GLN A 143 36.96 36.08 -27.93
CA GLN A 143 37.97 37.09 -28.26
C GLN A 143 39.26 36.47 -28.80
N GLU A 144 39.67 35.31 -28.29
CA GLU A 144 40.85 34.58 -28.78
C GLU A 144 40.62 33.98 -30.18
N VAL A 145 39.39 33.53 -30.49
CA VAL A 145 39.05 32.98 -31.82
C VAL A 145 38.63 34.09 -32.81
N GLY A 146 38.36 35.31 -32.33
CA GLY A 146 37.95 36.48 -33.12
C GLY A 146 39.07 37.47 -33.48
N ALA A 147 40.33 37.17 -33.13
CA ALA A 147 41.50 38.01 -33.42
C ALA A 147 42.38 37.47 -34.57
N GLY A 148 41.79 36.70 -35.49
CA GLY A 148 42.36 36.45 -36.82
C GLY A 148 41.75 37.44 -37.82
N GLU A 149 42.56 38.42 -38.24
CA GLU A 149 42.24 39.50 -39.19
C GLU A 149 41.67 39.03 -40.56
N PRO A 150 41.03 39.95 -41.31
CA PRO A 150 40.40 39.66 -42.59
C PRO A 150 41.43 39.58 -43.72
N HIS A 151 41.48 38.46 -44.44
CA HIS A 151 42.15 38.44 -45.73
C HIS A 151 41.22 39.09 -46.76
N LYS A 152 41.49 40.37 -47.05
CA LYS A 152 40.95 41.10 -48.18
C LYS A 152 41.28 40.37 -49.49
N VAL A 153 40.29 40.50 -50.39
CA VAL A 153 40.24 40.25 -51.84
C VAL A 153 41.58 40.34 -52.55
#